data_AF-A0A7J4DGS8-F1
#
_entry.id   AF-A0A7J4DGS8-F1
#
_cell.length_a   1.000
_cell.length_b   1.000
_cell.length_c   1.000
_cell.angle_alpha   90.00
_cell.angle_beta   90.00
_cell.angle_gamma   90.00
#
_symmetry.space_group_name_H-M   'P 1'
#
loop_
_entity.id
_entity.type
_entity.pdbx_description
1 polymer ?
#
loop_
_entity_poly.entity_id
_entity_poly.type
_entity_poly.pdbx_seq_one_letter_code
_entity_poly.pdbx_strand_id
1 'polypeptide(L)'
;MRSVVIGGGVAGLAAAVQLAADGATVLLVESRDTLGGRVRLRDSGEWLLDPGLHLLRRKGPLNQLLRKLRAPRVLGSKWPQDGMLEIGGDGKSAMTALATMSLGSEEVRRPGQLVIPRGGWSSLVGRLIVGANQLDVMFDTGKSAESILLGADRRVRSVRIADNDVECDAVILAVPPAESARLLESGFTFFYEGVEESMQFQLGRAG
;
A
#
# COMPACT_ATOMS: atom_id res chain seq x y z
N MET A 1 18.78 -6.80 -1.51
CA MET A 1 18.24 -5.46 -1.83
C MET A 1 17.54 -4.94 -0.60
N ARG A 2 17.82 -3.69 -0.19
CA ARG A 2 17.17 -3.01 0.93
C ARG A 2 16.04 -2.15 0.36
N SER A 3 14.82 -2.35 0.85
CA SER A 3 13.64 -1.64 0.35
C SER A 3 12.88 -0.96 1.49
N VAL A 4 12.49 0.29 1.28
CA VAL A 4 11.59 1.02 2.17
C VAL A 4 10.20 1.07 1.54
N VAL A 5 9.18 0.65 2.28
CA VAL A 5 7.78 0.76 1.89
C VAL A 5 7.14 1.85 2.74
N ILE A 6 6.64 2.91 2.11
CA ILE A 6 6.03 4.04 2.80
C ILE A 6 4.51 3.87 2.72
N GLY A 7 3.85 3.71 3.87
CA GLY A 7 2.40 3.53 4.03
C GLY A 7 2.02 2.10 4.43
N GLY A 8 1.44 1.95 5.63
CA GLY A 8 0.99 0.69 6.24
C GLY A 8 -0.43 0.25 5.88
N GLY A 9 -0.96 0.72 4.75
CA GLY A 9 -2.24 0.24 4.21
C GLY A 9 -2.14 -1.16 3.59
N VAL A 10 -3.27 -1.68 3.08
CA VAL A 10 -3.32 -2.99 2.39
C VAL A 10 -2.31 -3.06 1.23
N ALA A 11 -2.14 -1.97 0.48
CA ALA A 11 -1.19 -1.91 -0.63
C ALA A 11 0.27 -2.04 -0.16
N GLY A 12 0.67 -1.28 0.87
CA GLY A 12 2.02 -1.32 1.40
C GLY A 12 2.34 -2.63 2.11
N LEU A 13 1.40 -3.16 2.90
CA LEU A 13 1.54 -4.50 3.49
C LEU A 13 1.69 -5.59 2.43
N ALA A 14 0.89 -5.54 1.36
CA ALA A 14 1.02 -6.47 0.24
C ALA A 14 2.36 -6.35 -0.48
N ALA A 15 2.84 -5.11 -0.71
CA ALA A 15 4.13 -4.85 -1.32
C ALA A 15 5.28 -5.37 -0.44
N ALA A 16 5.24 -5.08 0.87
CA ALA A 16 6.25 -5.53 1.82
C ALA A 16 6.34 -7.06 1.89
N VAL A 17 5.19 -7.75 1.98
CA VAL A 17 5.14 -9.22 1.92
C VAL A 17 5.75 -9.73 0.63
N GLN A 18 5.39 -9.17 -0.52
CA GLN A 18 5.89 -9.66 -1.80
C GLN A 18 7.40 -9.43 -1.95
N LEU A 19 7.91 -8.25 -1.58
CA LEU A 19 9.34 -7.93 -1.61
C LEU A 19 10.14 -8.82 -0.68
N ALA A 20 9.68 -9.03 0.55
CA ALA A 20 10.35 -9.88 1.53
C ALA A 20 10.32 -11.35 1.10
N ALA A 21 9.20 -11.83 0.54
CA ALA A 21 9.11 -13.18 -0.02
C ALA A 21 10.06 -13.39 -1.21
N ASP A 22 10.41 -12.32 -1.93
CA ASP A 22 11.38 -12.34 -3.02
C ASP A 22 12.83 -12.09 -2.53
N GLY A 23 13.05 -12.04 -1.21
CA GLY A 23 14.38 -11.97 -0.58
C GLY A 23 14.91 -10.56 -0.30
N ALA A 24 14.08 -9.51 -0.41
CA ALA A 24 14.48 -8.16 -0.03
C ALA A 24 14.42 -7.99 1.50
N THR A 25 15.34 -7.18 2.05
CA THR A 25 15.23 -6.67 3.43
C THR A 25 14.31 -5.47 3.40
N VAL A 26 13.17 -5.55 4.12
CA VAL A 26 12.11 -4.56 4.01
C VAL A 26 11.90 -3.82 5.33
N LEU A 27 11.91 -2.49 5.26
CA LEU A 27 11.36 -1.61 6.29
C LEU A 27 10.04 -1.02 5.80
N LEU A 28 8.94 -1.27 6.51
CA LEU A 28 7.67 -0.60 6.28
C LEU A 28 7.51 0.54 7.29
N VAL A 29 7.24 1.73 6.79
CA VAL A 29 7.05 2.97 7.57
C VAL A 29 5.58 3.38 7.48
N GLU A 30 4.94 3.62 8.62
CA GLU A 30 3.56 4.10 8.71
C GLU A 30 3.49 5.29 9.66
N SER A 31 2.88 6.39 9.20
CA SER A 31 2.81 7.63 9.96
C SER A 31 1.93 7.55 11.20
N ARG A 32 1.01 6.59 11.25
CA ARG A 32 0.16 6.30 12.42
C ARG A 32 0.73 5.16 13.26
N ASP A 33 0.26 5.07 14.49
CA ASP A 33 0.59 3.96 15.40
C ASP A 33 -0.06 2.62 15.00
N THR A 34 -0.95 2.64 14.00
CA THR A 34 -1.74 1.47 13.60
C THR A 34 -1.70 1.24 12.09
N LEU A 35 -1.51 -0.02 11.70
CA LEU A 35 -1.55 -0.48 10.31
C LEU A 35 -2.99 -0.67 9.79
N GLY A 36 -3.14 -0.83 8.47
CA GLY A 36 -4.41 -1.08 7.78
C GLY A 36 -4.96 0.10 6.98
N GLY A 37 -4.43 1.30 7.18
CA GLY A 37 -4.78 2.50 6.41
C GLY A 37 -6.27 2.82 6.44
N ARG A 38 -6.91 2.90 5.28
CA ARG A 38 -8.35 3.24 5.13
C ARG A 38 -9.28 2.18 5.70
N VAL A 39 -8.84 0.92 5.74
CA VAL A 39 -9.62 -0.24 6.18
C VAL A 39 -9.16 -0.74 7.55
N ARG A 40 -8.42 0.10 8.29
CA ARG A 40 -8.03 -0.24 9.67
C ARG A 40 -9.27 -0.38 10.53
N LEU A 41 -9.25 -1.35 11.43
CA LEU A 41 -10.24 -1.48 12.48
C LEU A 41 -10.25 -0.21 13.34
N ARG A 42 -11.43 0.31 13.67
CA ARG A 42 -11.59 1.41 14.60
C ARG A 42 -12.40 0.92 15.80
N ASP A 43 -11.79 1.02 16.96
CA ASP A 43 -12.48 0.79 18.22
C ASP A 43 -13.16 2.09 18.67
N SER A 44 -14.47 2.03 18.94
CA SER A 44 -15.25 3.12 19.52
C SER A 44 -15.78 2.77 20.93
N GLY A 45 -15.13 1.82 21.62
CA GLY A 45 -15.54 1.26 22.90
C GLY A 45 -16.62 0.21 22.72
N GLU A 46 -17.85 0.63 22.48
CA GLU A 46 -18.99 -0.28 22.36
C GLU A 46 -19.02 -1.03 21.02
N TRP A 47 -18.34 -0.50 20.01
CA TRP A 47 -18.38 -1.03 18.65
C TRP A 47 -16.97 -1.13 18.05
N LEU A 48 -16.75 -2.25 17.36
CA LEU A 48 -15.62 -2.42 16.46
C LEU A 48 -16.09 -2.12 15.04
N LEU A 49 -15.65 -0.99 14.51
CA LEU A 49 -15.97 -0.56 13.16
C LEU A 49 -14.91 -1.07 12.20
N ASP A 50 -15.34 -1.89 11.24
CA ASP A 50 -14.52 -2.37 10.13
C ASP A 50 -14.93 -1.61 8.86
N PRO A 51 -14.22 -0.52 8.50
CA PRO A 51 -14.63 0.35 7.41
C PRO A 51 -14.19 -0.18 6.04
N GLY A 52 -15.01 0.10 5.03
CA GLY A 52 -14.67 -0.11 3.62
C GLY A 52 -15.59 -1.09 2.92
N LEU A 53 -15.37 -1.26 1.62
CA LEU A 53 -16.16 -2.18 0.81
C LEU A 53 -15.78 -3.63 1.12
N HIS A 54 -16.75 -4.44 1.52
CA HIS A 54 -16.57 -5.84 1.91
C HIS A 54 -16.81 -6.84 0.77
N LEU A 55 -16.91 -6.36 -0.47
CA LEU A 55 -17.02 -7.18 -1.66
C LEU A 55 -15.66 -7.26 -2.35
N LEU A 56 -15.05 -8.45 -2.31
CA LEU A 56 -13.76 -8.72 -2.97
C LEU A 56 -13.93 -9.69 -4.13
N ARG A 57 -13.03 -9.62 -5.10
CA ARG A 57 -12.95 -10.63 -6.15
C ARG A 57 -12.38 -11.93 -5.59
N ARG A 58 -13.04 -13.06 -5.87
CA ARG A 58 -12.59 -14.40 -5.48
C ARG A 58 -11.25 -14.79 -6.11
N LYS A 59 -10.96 -14.27 -7.30
CA LYS A 59 -9.73 -14.52 -8.06
C LYS A 59 -9.01 -13.19 -8.31
N GLY A 60 -7.70 -13.27 -8.55
CA GLY A 60 -6.86 -12.10 -8.85
C GLY A 60 -5.67 -11.97 -7.90
N PRO A 61 -4.92 -10.86 -7.99
CA PRO A 61 -3.65 -10.67 -7.29
C PRO A 61 -3.75 -10.84 -5.78
N LEU A 62 -4.79 -10.29 -5.14
CA LEU A 62 -4.99 -10.43 -3.70
C LEU A 62 -5.18 -11.90 -3.27
N ASN A 63 -5.95 -12.69 -4.02
CA ASN A 63 -6.10 -14.12 -3.72
C ASN A 63 -4.78 -14.87 -3.96
N GLN A 64 -4.01 -14.51 -5.00
CA GLN A 64 -2.68 -15.10 -5.24
C GLN A 64 -1.75 -14.85 -4.05
N LEU A 65 -1.71 -13.62 -3.54
CA LEU A 65 -0.95 -13.27 -2.33
C LEU A 65 -1.42 -14.06 -1.11
N LEU A 66 -2.72 -14.10 -0.84
CA LEU A 66 -3.27 -14.85 0.30
C LEU A 66 -2.99 -16.36 0.21
N ARG A 67 -2.92 -16.93 -1.00
CA ARG A 67 -2.49 -18.32 -1.21
C ARG A 67 -1.02 -18.52 -0.89
N LYS A 68 -0.13 -17.61 -1.30
CA LYS A 68 1.29 -17.64 -0.89
C LYS A 68 1.43 -17.59 0.63
N LEU A 69 0.62 -16.75 1.28
CA LEU A 69 0.51 -16.65 2.74
C LEU A 69 -0.28 -17.80 3.40
N ARG A 70 -0.67 -18.85 2.67
CA ARG A 70 -1.45 -20.00 3.17
C ARG A 70 -2.74 -19.61 3.91
N ALA A 71 -3.36 -18.50 3.55
CA ALA A 71 -4.59 -18.00 4.18
C ALA A 71 -5.70 -17.57 3.19
N PRO A 72 -5.99 -18.35 2.14
CA PRO A 72 -7.09 -18.02 1.22
C PRO A 72 -8.47 -18.05 1.91
N ARG A 73 -8.60 -18.69 3.07
CA ARG A 73 -9.86 -18.82 3.81
C ARG A 73 -10.39 -17.49 4.37
N VAL A 74 -9.53 -16.48 4.48
CA VAL A 74 -9.91 -15.13 4.95
C VAL A 74 -10.85 -14.43 3.95
N LEU A 75 -10.79 -14.79 2.65
CA LEU A 75 -11.71 -14.25 1.63
C LEU A 75 -13.17 -14.66 1.84
N GLY A 76 -13.43 -15.68 2.65
CA GLY A 76 -14.76 -16.04 3.09
C GLY A 76 -15.69 -16.63 2.03
N SER A 77 -17.00 -16.43 2.24
CA SER A 77 -18.06 -17.03 1.42
C SER A 77 -18.36 -16.22 0.17
N LYS A 78 -18.93 -16.89 -0.83
CA LYS A 78 -19.46 -16.23 -2.02
C LYS A 78 -20.58 -15.27 -1.60
N TRP A 79 -20.60 -14.09 -2.19
CA TRP A 79 -21.72 -13.17 -2.03
C TRP A 79 -22.89 -13.62 -2.93
N PRO A 80 -24.13 -13.71 -2.41
CA PRO A 80 -25.29 -14.12 -3.19
C PRO A 80 -25.77 -12.96 -4.08
N GLN A 81 -25.33 -12.98 -5.35
CA GLN A 81 -25.67 -11.94 -6.33
C GLN A 81 -27.18 -11.83 -6.58
N ASP A 82 -27.90 -12.96 -6.54
CA ASP A 82 -29.35 -13.02 -6.78
C ASP A 82 -30.17 -12.29 -5.70
N GLY A 83 -29.56 -12.00 -4.55
CA GLY A 83 -30.17 -11.23 -3.47
C GLY A 83 -29.88 -9.73 -3.50
N MET A 84 -29.22 -9.23 -4.55
CA MET A 84 -28.94 -7.80 -4.67
C MET A 84 -30.22 -7.01 -4.96
N LEU A 85 -30.55 -6.09 -4.05
CA LEU A 85 -31.58 -5.09 -4.28
C LEU A 85 -30.90 -3.78 -4.72
N GLU A 86 -31.42 -3.19 -5.78
CA GLU A 86 -31.03 -1.88 -6.26
C GLU A 86 -32.14 -0.87 -6.00
N ILE A 87 -31.76 0.39 -5.78
CA ILE A 87 -32.67 1.52 -5.65
C ILE A 87 -32.38 2.52 -6.77
N GLY A 88 -33.34 2.71 -7.67
CA GLY A 88 -33.30 3.79 -8.66
C GLY A 88 -32.36 3.58 -9.85
N GLY A 89 -31.99 2.33 -10.19
CA GLY A 89 -31.18 2.04 -11.36
C GLY A 89 -31.53 0.71 -12.03
N ASP A 90 -30.59 0.18 -12.84
CA ASP A 90 -30.69 -1.12 -13.48
C ASP A 90 -29.67 -2.13 -12.94
N GLY A 91 -30.15 -3.35 -12.63
CA GLY A 91 -29.38 -4.30 -11.84
C GLY A 91 -28.09 -4.78 -12.54
N LYS A 92 -28.04 -4.66 -13.87
CA LYS A 92 -26.88 -5.03 -14.68
C LYS A 92 -25.80 -3.95 -14.62
N SER A 93 -26.18 -2.68 -14.64
CA SER A 93 -25.30 -1.54 -14.45
C SER A 93 -24.77 -1.50 -13.02
N ALA A 94 -25.62 -1.77 -12.01
CA ALA A 94 -25.17 -1.89 -10.62
C ALA A 94 -24.14 -3.02 -10.44
N MET A 95 -24.41 -4.21 -11.00
CA MET A 95 -23.45 -5.31 -10.96
C MET A 95 -22.17 -5.02 -11.73
N THR A 96 -22.27 -4.31 -12.86
CA THR A 96 -21.13 -3.88 -13.65
C THR A 96 -20.28 -2.92 -12.83
N ALA A 97 -20.87 -1.88 -12.24
CA ALA A 97 -20.17 -0.92 -11.39
C ALA A 97 -19.53 -1.59 -10.16
N LEU A 98 -20.20 -2.54 -9.51
CA LEU A 98 -19.63 -3.32 -8.40
C LEU A 98 -18.52 -4.27 -8.87
N ALA A 99 -18.61 -4.83 -10.07
CA ALA A 99 -17.55 -5.69 -10.57
C ALA A 99 -16.33 -4.88 -10.98
N THR A 100 -16.50 -3.73 -11.63
CA THR A 100 -15.42 -2.92 -12.20
C THR A 100 -14.89 -1.87 -11.24
N MET A 101 -15.64 -1.55 -10.17
CA MET A 101 -15.43 -0.37 -9.33
C MET A 101 -15.45 0.93 -10.16
N SER A 102 -16.25 0.99 -11.22
CA SER A 102 -16.33 2.12 -12.15
C SER A 102 -17.77 2.37 -12.60
N LEU A 103 -18.20 3.63 -12.61
CA LEU A 103 -19.55 4.03 -13.04
C LEU A 103 -19.70 4.14 -14.56
N GLY A 104 -18.59 4.17 -15.31
CA GLY A 104 -18.58 4.36 -16.77
C GLY A 104 -18.15 3.14 -17.58
N SER A 105 -18.07 1.96 -16.95
CA SER A 105 -17.62 0.74 -17.63
C SER A 105 -18.72 0.12 -18.49
N GLU A 106 -18.33 -0.43 -19.64
CA GLU A 106 -19.21 -1.29 -20.45
C GLU A 106 -19.76 -2.46 -19.63
N GLU A 107 -20.97 -2.89 -19.96
CA GLU A 107 -21.68 -3.98 -19.26
C GLU A 107 -20.80 -5.24 -19.20
N VAL A 108 -20.50 -5.69 -17.99
CA VAL A 108 -19.71 -6.90 -17.81
C VAL A 108 -20.64 -8.11 -17.90
N ARG A 109 -20.58 -8.83 -19.02
CA ARG A 109 -21.41 -10.03 -19.28
C ARG A 109 -21.33 -11.11 -18.20
N ARG A 110 -20.20 -11.23 -17.50
CA ARG A 110 -19.99 -12.19 -16.40
C ARG A 110 -19.15 -11.55 -15.29
N PRO A 111 -19.77 -10.83 -14.35
CA PRO A 111 -19.04 -10.24 -13.24
C PRO A 111 -18.36 -11.38 -12.47
N GLY A 112 -17.03 -11.32 -12.38
CA GLY A 112 -16.24 -12.32 -11.68
C GLY A 112 -16.78 -12.54 -10.26
N GLN A 113 -16.68 -13.77 -9.75
CA GLN A 113 -17.30 -14.13 -8.47
C GLN A 113 -16.81 -13.25 -7.33
N LEU A 114 -17.75 -12.59 -6.64
CA LEU A 114 -17.49 -11.79 -5.45
C LEU A 114 -17.60 -12.63 -4.18
N VAL A 115 -16.83 -12.25 -3.17
CA VAL A 115 -16.77 -12.89 -1.85
C VAL A 115 -16.75 -11.84 -0.75
N ILE A 116 -17.22 -12.23 0.42
CA ILE A 116 -17.18 -11.39 1.63
C ILE A 116 -16.11 -11.95 2.58
N PRO A 117 -15.09 -11.14 2.94
CA PRO A 117 -14.07 -11.55 3.89
C PRO A 117 -14.65 -12.05 5.20
N ARG A 118 -14.19 -13.21 5.67
CA ARG A 118 -14.52 -13.69 7.02
C ARG A 118 -13.81 -12.80 8.03
N GLY A 119 -14.59 -12.19 8.91
CA GLY A 119 -14.08 -11.27 9.94
C GLY A 119 -13.58 -9.93 9.38
N GLY A 120 -14.12 -9.50 8.24
CA GLY A 120 -13.92 -8.16 7.69
C GLY A 120 -12.51 -7.87 7.17
N TRP A 121 -12.20 -6.58 6.96
CA TRP A 121 -10.85 -6.15 6.62
C TRP A 121 -9.87 -6.39 7.75
N SER A 122 -10.31 -6.35 8.99
CA SER A 122 -9.48 -6.57 10.17
C SER A 122 -8.76 -7.92 10.11
N SER A 123 -9.49 -8.97 9.72
CA SER A 123 -8.91 -10.31 9.53
C SER A 123 -7.94 -10.38 8.34
N LEU A 124 -8.22 -9.64 7.26
CA LEU A 124 -7.37 -9.58 6.08
C LEU A 124 -6.07 -8.84 6.37
N VAL A 125 -6.16 -7.64 6.94
CA VAL A 125 -5.03 -6.82 7.39
C VAL A 125 -4.21 -7.59 8.41
N GLY A 126 -4.84 -8.18 9.42
CA GLY A 126 -4.17 -9.01 10.41
C GLY A 126 -3.39 -10.16 9.77
N ARG A 127 -3.93 -10.80 8.72
CA ARG A 127 -3.20 -11.85 8.01
C ARG A 127 -2.01 -11.33 7.21
N LEU A 128 -2.12 -10.16 6.60
CA LEU A 128 -0.99 -9.52 5.91
C LEU A 128 0.12 -9.15 6.91
N ILE A 129 -0.24 -8.61 8.08
CA ILE A 129 0.71 -8.29 9.15
C ILE A 129 1.42 -9.55 9.64
N VAL A 130 0.66 -10.63 9.92
CA VAL A 130 1.26 -11.92 10.30
C VAL A 130 2.19 -12.45 9.22
N GLY A 131 1.78 -12.38 7.95
CA GLY A 131 2.61 -12.80 6.82
C GLY A 131 3.88 -11.99 6.68
N ALA A 132 3.82 -10.68 6.90
CA ALA A 132 4.97 -9.79 6.88
C ALA A 132 5.93 -10.07 8.05
N ASN A 133 5.43 -10.25 9.27
CA ASN A 133 6.23 -10.64 10.43
C ASN A 133 6.94 -11.98 10.22
N GLN A 134 6.28 -12.96 9.61
CA GLN A 134 6.88 -14.26 9.27
C GLN A 134 7.99 -14.20 8.23
N LEU A 135 8.07 -13.08 7.50
CA LEU A 135 9.09 -12.78 6.50
C LEU A 135 10.10 -11.74 7.01
N ASP A 136 10.12 -11.49 8.33
CA ASP A 136 11.03 -10.55 8.99
C ASP A 136 10.96 -9.11 8.43
N VAL A 137 9.78 -8.69 7.97
CA VAL A 137 9.52 -7.29 7.61
C VAL A 137 9.57 -6.44 8.89
N MET A 138 10.42 -5.42 8.89
CA MET A 138 10.51 -4.45 9.99
C MET A 138 9.40 -3.41 9.86
N PHE A 139 8.81 -3.01 10.99
CA PHE A 139 7.77 -2.00 11.06
C PHE A 139 8.24 -0.79 11.86
N ASP A 140 8.07 0.41 11.30
CA ASP A 140 8.25 1.67 11.99
C ASP A 140 6.94 2.47 11.93
N THR A 141 6.11 2.28 12.95
CA THR A 141 4.80 2.93 13.09
C THR A 141 4.95 4.22 13.90
N GLY A 142 4.09 5.21 13.63
CA GLY A 142 4.15 6.53 14.28
C GLY A 142 5.26 7.41 13.72
N LYS A 143 5.93 6.99 12.63
CA LYS A 143 6.98 7.76 11.97
C LYS A 143 6.63 8.03 10.51
N SER A 144 6.96 9.22 10.05
CA SER A 144 6.67 9.64 8.67
C SER A 144 7.95 9.72 7.87
N ALA A 145 7.88 9.31 6.61
CA ALA A 145 8.92 9.64 5.65
C ALA A 145 8.83 11.12 5.30
N GLU A 146 9.94 11.83 5.37
CA GLU A 146 10.00 13.27 5.16
C GLU A 146 10.49 13.62 3.77
N SER A 147 11.54 12.93 3.31
CA SER A 147 12.13 13.10 1.99
C SER A 147 12.82 11.83 1.48
N ILE A 148 13.03 11.77 0.16
CA ILE A 148 13.78 10.70 -0.51
C ILE A 148 15.07 11.32 -1.04
N LEU A 149 16.23 10.76 -0.67
CA LEU A 149 17.52 11.24 -1.13
C LEU A 149 17.99 10.42 -2.33
N LEU A 150 18.30 11.13 -3.42
CA LEU A 150 18.85 10.55 -4.65
C LEU A 150 20.36 10.76 -4.71
N GLY A 151 21.07 9.77 -5.25
CA GLY A 151 22.47 9.92 -5.66
C GLY A 151 22.62 10.75 -6.93
N ALA A 152 23.86 11.09 -7.27
CA ALA A 152 24.18 11.80 -8.52
C ALA A 152 23.77 11.05 -9.79
N ASP A 153 23.61 9.72 -9.71
CA ASP A 153 23.12 8.85 -10.77
C ASP A 153 21.58 8.80 -10.88
N ARG A 154 20.88 9.61 -10.08
CA ARG A 154 19.42 9.65 -9.93
C ARG A 154 18.81 8.34 -9.40
N ARG A 155 19.59 7.50 -8.73
CA ARG A 155 19.07 6.34 -7.99
C ARG A 155 18.81 6.71 -6.55
N VAL A 156 17.87 6.01 -5.92
CA VAL A 156 17.61 6.18 -4.49
C VAL A 156 18.82 5.74 -3.69
N ARG A 157 19.17 6.51 -2.65
CA ARG A 157 20.23 6.20 -1.71
C ARG A 157 19.71 6.00 -0.29
N SER A 158 18.79 6.86 0.14
CA SER A 158 18.20 6.80 1.47
C SER A 158 16.83 7.49 1.51
N VAL A 159 16.09 7.24 2.59
CA VAL A 159 14.85 7.95 2.94
C VAL A 159 15.04 8.56 4.33
N ARG A 160 14.68 9.83 4.48
CA ARG A 160 14.65 10.48 5.79
C ARG A 160 13.37 10.14 6.54
N ILE A 161 13.50 9.59 7.74
CA ILE A 161 12.40 9.14 8.60
C ILE A 161 12.69 9.64 10.02
N ALA A 162 11.86 10.56 10.53
CA ALA A 162 11.98 11.11 11.89
C ALA A 162 13.43 11.45 12.26
N ASP A 163 14.02 12.37 11.49
CA ASP A 163 15.40 12.85 11.61
C ASP A 163 16.53 11.85 11.31
N ASN A 164 16.20 10.60 10.95
CA ASN A 164 17.20 9.57 10.62
C ASN A 164 17.20 9.25 9.13
N ASP A 165 18.39 9.07 8.55
CA ASP A 165 18.54 8.60 7.18
C ASP A 165 18.64 7.08 7.14
N VAL A 166 17.65 6.43 6.52
CA VAL A 166 17.64 4.99 6.30
C VAL A 166 18.11 4.69 4.89
N GLU A 167 19.28 4.06 4.77
CA GLU A 167 19.82 3.63 3.48
C GLU A 167 18.94 2.57 2.82
N CYS A 168 18.66 2.75 1.53
CA CYS A 168 17.91 1.78 0.74
C CYS A 168 18.22 1.89 -0.75
N ASP A 169 17.98 0.77 -1.45
CA ASP A 169 18.20 0.66 -2.90
C ASP A 169 16.90 0.92 -3.68
N ALA A 170 15.74 0.84 -3.01
CA ALA A 170 14.43 1.01 -3.59
C ALA A 170 13.40 1.55 -2.58
N VAL A 171 12.45 2.35 -3.07
CA VAL A 171 11.35 2.92 -2.28
C VAL A 171 10.03 2.61 -2.97
N ILE A 172 9.06 2.13 -2.18
CA ILE A 172 7.70 1.88 -2.62
C ILE A 172 6.81 2.90 -1.95
N LEU A 173 6.19 3.75 -2.76
CA LEU A 173 5.22 4.75 -2.31
C LEU A 173 3.82 4.13 -2.31
N ALA A 174 3.38 3.68 -1.12
CA ALA A 174 2.03 3.16 -0.88
C ALA A 174 1.17 4.16 -0.07
N VAL A 175 1.40 5.45 -0.31
CA VAL A 175 0.70 6.60 0.27
C VAL A 175 -0.22 7.27 -0.76
N PRO A 176 -1.14 8.16 -0.35
CA PRO A 176 -1.98 8.90 -1.29
C PRO A 176 -1.18 9.65 -2.37
N PRO A 177 -1.77 9.93 -3.55
CA PRO A 177 -1.06 10.58 -4.66
C PRO A 177 -0.40 11.91 -4.29
N ALA A 178 -1.08 12.77 -3.52
CA ALA A 178 -0.53 14.05 -3.09
C ALA A 178 0.74 13.89 -2.23
N GLU A 179 0.74 12.89 -1.34
CA GLU A 179 1.89 12.60 -0.49
C GLU A 179 3.03 11.95 -1.28
N SER A 180 2.71 11.12 -2.27
CA SER A 180 3.70 10.57 -3.19
C SER A 180 4.39 11.68 -3.99
N ALA A 181 3.61 12.65 -4.50
CA ALA A 181 4.15 13.81 -5.21
C ALA A 181 5.09 14.64 -4.33
N ARG A 182 4.67 14.97 -3.09
CA ARG A 182 5.48 15.68 -2.10
C ARG A 182 6.84 15.01 -1.86
N LEU A 183 6.84 13.68 -1.66
CA LEU A 183 8.06 12.92 -1.41
C LEU A 183 8.97 12.87 -2.64
N LEU A 184 8.40 12.77 -3.85
CA LEU A 184 9.16 12.77 -5.09
C LEU A 184 9.78 14.15 -5.38
N GLU A 185 9.03 15.23 -5.17
CA GLU A 185 9.53 16.61 -5.31
C GLU A 185 10.75 16.85 -4.43
N SER A 186 10.73 16.40 -3.18
CA SER A 186 11.89 16.49 -2.30
C SER A 186 13.15 15.84 -2.88
N GLY A 187 13.01 14.69 -3.56
CA GLY A 187 14.15 14.00 -4.19
C GLY A 187 14.72 14.74 -5.39
N PHE A 188 13.91 15.54 -6.09
CA PHE A 188 14.40 16.38 -7.18
C PHE A 188 15.03 17.68 -6.66
N THR A 189 14.47 18.33 -5.65
CA THR A 189 15.01 19.59 -5.10
C THR A 189 16.41 19.41 -4.51
N PHE A 190 16.64 18.36 -3.70
CA PHE A 190 17.98 18.08 -3.14
C PHE A 190 19.04 17.76 -4.20
N PHE A 191 18.63 17.24 -5.36
CA PHE A 191 19.55 17.03 -6.47
C PHE A 191 20.01 18.36 -7.07
N TYR A 192 19.12 19.34 -7.26
CA TYR A 192 19.50 20.63 -7.82
C TYR A 192 20.40 21.44 -6.87
N GLU A 193 20.12 21.45 -5.56
CA GLU A 193 21.00 22.08 -4.56
C GLU A 193 22.38 21.40 -4.48
N GLY A 194 22.42 20.06 -4.51
CA GLY A 194 23.68 19.31 -4.52
C GLY A 194 24.52 19.50 -5.80
N VAL A 195 23.88 19.73 -6.94
CA VAL A 195 24.57 20.10 -8.20
C VAL A 195 25.16 21.51 -8.09
N GLU A 196 24.42 22.48 -7.56
CA GLU A 196 24.93 23.85 -7.36
C GLU A 196 26.13 23.91 -6.40
N GLU A 197 26.08 23.20 -5.27
CA GLU A 197 27.22 23.09 -4.34
C GLU A 197 28.44 22.41 -4.99
N SER A 198 28.22 21.36 -5.80
CA SER A 198 29.32 20.69 -6.51
C SER A 198 29.97 21.55 -7.59
N MET A 199 29.19 22.42 -8.27
CA MET A 199 29.70 23.40 -9.23
C MET A 199 30.48 24.52 -8.53
N GLN A 200 30.01 25.02 -7.39
CA GLN A 200 30.75 26.02 -6.61
C GLN A 200 32.06 25.47 -6.05
N PHE A 201 32.08 24.21 -5.61
CA PHE A 201 33.31 23.56 -5.14
C PHE A 201 34.35 23.34 -6.26
N GLN A 202 33.91 23.08 -7.50
CA GLN A 202 34.81 22.97 -8.64
C GLN A 202 35.36 24.33 -9.10
N LEU A 203 34.56 25.40 -9.03
CA LEU A 203 34.99 26.76 -9.38
C LEU A 203 35.93 27.37 -8.33
N GLY A 204 35.79 27.03 -7.05
CA GLY A 204 36.66 27.49 -5.96
C GLY A 204 38.07 26.88 -5.92
N ARG A 205 38.35 25.86 -6.75
CA ARG A 205 39.70 25.27 -6.92
C ARG A 205 40.44 25.78 -8.16
N ALA A 206 39.81 26.64 -8.96
CA ALA A 206 40.36 27.16 -10.21
C ALA A 206 40.87 28.62 -10.11
N GLY A 207 41.02 29.16 -8.89
CA GLY A 207 41.50 30.52 -8.63
C GLY A 207 42.68 30.55 -7.66
#